data_AF-A0A661I456-F1
#
_entry.id   AF-A0A661I456-F1
#
_cell.length_a   1.000
_cell.length_b   1.000
_cell.length_c   1.000
_cell.angle_alpha   90.00
_cell.angle_beta   90.00
_cell.angle_gamma   90.00
#
_symmetry.space_group_name_H-M   'P 1'
#
loop_
_entity.id
_entity.type
_entity.pdbx_description
1 polymer ?
#
loop_
_entity_poly.entity_id
_entity_poly.type
_entity_poly.pdbx_seq_one_letter_code
_entity_poly.pdbx_strand_id
1 'polypeptide(L)'
;MKKQVILLIIMLELLYAEQYPTLYSPMGTPLYEARFEFEKLTYLDNIQKKSIDYEKSVQFIVARGIELESYQIIDKKIRKDFLYSLRTLQKEYQLIIYLLNNHLLESIKRNDVELFFNIVNSNLEGIARGSTLFTKTIDFYKNNNINSPYLDMLIKEDSIRQQSQTKELHKIEREKTALHVIGVYEGDYPNGVRHTFGFHPEGKIDIEITNNPEVKSYILVLTSYEPINWYISNKDRAKIKKIILSSYHPSKVHGVSGVPIIRSSLGCSYKELSSELLNKIENISKFDTQSFQGSYKGKLFEIY
;
A
#
# COMPACT_ATOMS: atom_id res chain seq x y z
N MET A 1 44.00 -30.04 21.84
CA MET A 1 42.95 -29.92 22.87
C MET A 1 41.83 -28.92 22.55
N LYS A 2 42.08 -27.62 22.27
CA LYS A 2 40.97 -26.64 22.06
C LYS A 2 39.96 -26.99 20.95
N LYS A 3 40.38 -27.55 19.81
CA LYS A 3 39.47 -27.97 18.73
C LYS A 3 38.56 -29.15 19.09
N GLN A 4 39.03 -30.07 19.94
CA GLN A 4 38.24 -31.23 20.38
C GLN A 4 37.16 -30.82 21.40
N VAL A 5 37.44 -29.81 22.23
CA VAL A 5 36.45 -29.26 23.18
C VAL A 5 35.33 -28.50 22.44
N ILE A 6 35.66 -27.72 21.41
CA ILE A 6 34.65 -27.02 20.59
C ILE A 6 33.74 -28.01 19.85
N LEU A 7 34.29 -29.09 19.29
CA LEU A 7 33.49 -30.11 18.60
C LEU A 7 32.56 -30.86 19.57
N LEU A 8 33.00 -31.10 20.81
CA LEU A 8 32.20 -31.75 21.84
C LEU A 8 31.04 -30.86 22.31
N ILE A 9 31.25 -29.55 22.40
CA ILE A 9 30.21 -28.57 22.76
C ILE A 9 29.14 -28.49 21.66
N ILE A 10 29.56 -28.42 20.39
CA ILE A 10 28.63 -28.41 19.24
C ILE A 10 27.83 -29.72 19.14
N MET A 11 28.47 -30.87 19.39
CA MET A 11 27.79 -32.17 19.43
C MET A 11 26.80 -32.27 20.60
N LEU A 12 27.12 -31.70 21.77
CA LEU A 12 26.17 -31.63 22.88
C LEU A 12 24.95 -30.78 22.52
N GLU A 13 25.16 -29.61 21.94
CA GLU A 13 24.05 -28.72 21.54
C GLU A 13 23.11 -29.38 20.50
N LEU A 14 23.67 -30.16 19.58
CA LEU A 14 22.87 -30.95 18.62
C LEU A 14 22.10 -32.10 19.27
N LEU A 15 22.56 -32.62 20.41
CA LEU A 15 21.86 -33.67 21.17
C LEU A 15 20.75 -33.11 22.06
N TYR A 16 20.76 -31.80 22.36
CA TYR A 16 19.76 -31.11 23.18
C TYR A 16 18.77 -30.26 22.37
N ALA A 17 18.90 -30.21 21.05
CA ALA A 17 17.91 -29.55 20.20
C ALA A 17 16.57 -30.28 20.36
N GLU A 18 15.55 -29.58 20.87
CA GLU A 18 14.22 -30.16 21.02
C GLU A 18 13.69 -30.61 19.66
N GLN A 19 13.42 -31.91 19.57
CA GLN A 19 12.87 -32.48 18.34
C GLN A 19 11.37 -32.21 18.30
N TYR A 20 10.96 -31.20 17.52
CA TYR A 20 9.55 -30.95 17.24
C TYR A 20 9.00 -31.86 16.14
N PRO A 21 7.69 -32.16 16.16
CA PRO A 21 7.03 -32.84 15.06
C PRO A 21 7.22 -32.07 13.75
N THR A 22 7.68 -32.77 12.72
CA THR A 22 7.68 -32.30 11.33
C THR A 22 6.27 -32.14 10.77
N LEU A 23 5.30 -32.91 11.28
CA LEU A 23 3.90 -32.84 10.90
C LEU A 23 3.32 -31.46 11.24
N TYR A 24 3.01 -30.69 10.20
CA TYR A 24 2.57 -29.29 10.29
C TYR A 24 3.60 -28.35 10.93
N SER A 25 4.90 -28.63 10.82
CA SER A 25 5.96 -27.79 11.40
C SER A 25 5.88 -26.30 11.06
N PRO A 26 5.46 -25.84 9.84
CA PRO A 26 5.36 -24.40 9.57
C PRO A 26 4.36 -23.66 10.47
N MET A 27 3.37 -24.38 11.03
CA MET A 27 2.39 -23.85 11.97
C MET A 27 2.76 -24.20 13.42
N GLY A 28 3.24 -25.42 13.66
CA GLY A 28 3.49 -25.94 15.00
C GLY A 28 4.73 -25.34 15.66
N THR A 29 5.87 -25.32 14.95
CA THR A 29 7.16 -24.91 15.52
C THR A 29 7.12 -23.53 16.16
N PRO A 30 6.59 -22.47 15.52
CA PRO A 30 6.50 -21.16 16.17
C PRO A 30 5.63 -21.15 17.44
N LEU A 31 4.60 -22.00 17.50
CA LEU A 31 3.76 -22.14 18.69
C LEU A 31 4.51 -22.88 19.81
N TYR A 32 5.27 -23.91 19.48
CA TYR A 32 6.05 -24.63 20.48
C TYR A 32 7.15 -23.74 21.06
N GLU A 33 7.89 -23.03 20.20
CA GLU A 33 8.98 -22.14 20.62
C GLU A 33 8.49 -20.96 21.48
N ALA A 34 7.26 -20.49 21.27
CA ALA A 34 6.67 -19.40 22.05
C ALA A 34 6.63 -19.67 23.56
N ARG A 35 6.65 -20.94 23.99
CA ARG A 35 6.63 -21.29 25.42
C ARG A 35 7.84 -20.74 26.19
N PHE A 36 9.00 -20.70 25.55
CA PHE A 36 10.22 -20.16 26.16
C PHE A 36 10.13 -18.66 26.41
N GLU A 37 9.44 -17.93 25.53
CA GLU A 37 9.20 -16.50 25.73
C GLU A 37 8.12 -16.26 26.79
N PHE A 38 7.10 -17.12 26.86
CA PHE A 38 6.08 -17.05 27.90
C PHE A 38 6.61 -17.35 29.31
N GLU A 39 7.61 -18.21 29.45
CA GLU A 39 8.28 -18.50 30.72
C GLU A 39 8.96 -17.25 31.31
N LYS A 40 9.60 -16.44 30.46
CA LYS A 40 10.27 -15.19 30.85
C LYS A 40 9.28 -14.12 31.38
N LEU A 41 8.00 -14.26 31.06
CA LEU A 41 6.94 -13.30 31.38
C LEU A 41 6.06 -13.74 32.58
N THR A 42 6.50 -14.75 33.33
CA THR A 42 5.78 -15.32 34.48
C THR A 42 5.68 -14.39 35.69
N TYR A 43 6.37 -13.25 35.69
CA TYR A 43 6.22 -12.21 36.71
C TYR A 43 4.88 -11.44 36.61
N LEU A 44 4.13 -11.62 35.52
CA LEU A 44 2.79 -11.06 35.36
C LEU A 44 1.75 -12.10 35.80
N ASP A 45 1.08 -11.87 36.93
CA ASP A 45 0.19 -12.84 37.59
C ASP A 45 -0.84 -13.52 36.65
N ASN A 46 -1.49 -12.75 35.78
CA ASN A 46 -2.49 -13.27 34.84
C ASN A 46 -1.87 -13.96 33.60
N ILE A 47 -0.58 -13.74 33.32
CA ILE A 47 0.18 -14.43 32.28
C ILE A 47 0.74 -15.73 32.84
N GLN A 48 1.29 -15.73 34.06
CA GLN A 48 1.94 -16.89 34.68
C GLN A 48 1.09 -18.16 34.58
N LYS A 49 -0.17 -18.08 35.06
CA LYS A 49 -1.09 -19.22 35.00
C LYS A 49 -1.33 -19.69 33.57
N LYS A 50 -1.49 -18.76 32.63
CA LYS A 50 -1.72 -19.07 31.21
C LYS A 50 -0.48 -19.65 30.53
N SER A 51 0.71 -19.19 30.87
CA SER A 51 1.97 -19.75 30.39
C SER A 51 2.14 -21.20 30.86
N ILE A 52 1.81 -21.51 32.12
CA ILE A 52 1.87 -22.88 32.65
C ILE A 52 0.87 -23.79 31.94
N ASP A 53 -0.37 -23.32 31.73
CA ASP A 53 -1.38 -24.09 31.00
C ASP A 53 -0.94 -24.32 29.54
N TYR A 54 -0.38 -23.29 28.90
CA TYR A 54 0.15 -23.35 27.54
C TYR A 54 1.30 -24.36 27.41
N GLU A 55 2.26 -24.34 28.35
CA GLU A 55 3.38 -25.28 28.38
C GLU A 55 2.90 -26.73 28.40
N LYS A 56 1.90 -27.04 29.25
CA LYS A 56 1.29 -28.37 29.31
C LYS A 56 0.64 -28.75 27.98
N SER A 57 -0.08 -27.81 27.35
CA SER A 57 -0.66 -28.01 26.02
C SER A 57 0.42 -28.30 24.96
N VAL A 58 1.54 -27.55 24.98
CA VAL A 58 2.66 -27.78 24.06
C VAL A 58 3.25 -29.18 24.27
N GLN A 59 3.58 -29.56 25.50
CA GLN A 59 4.16 -30.86 25.80
C GLN A 59 3.26 -32.01 25.32
N PHE A 60 1.95 -31.91 25.60
CA PHE A 60 0.97 -32.89 25.15
C PHE A 60 0.91 -32.99 23.61
N ILE A 61 0.86 -31.85 22.92
CA ILE A 61 0.75 -31.81 21.46
C ILE A 61 2.06 -32.29 20.80
N VAL A 62 3.22 -31.90 21.31
CA VAL A 62 4.53 -32.35 20.82
C VAL A 62 4.66 -33.86 20.96
N ALA A 63 4.38 -34.41 22.15
CA ALA A 63 4.43 -35.86 22.38
C ALA A 63 3.50 -36.63 21.43
N ARG A 64 2.26 -36.15 21.26
CA ARG A 64 1.31 -36.71 20.31
C ARG A 64 1.81 -36.61 18.87
N GLY A 65 2.42 -35.50 18.48
CA GLY A 65 2.96 -35.31 17.13
C GLY A 65 4.09 -36.29 16.81
N ILE A 66 5.02 -36.50 17.76
CA ILE A 66 6.11 -37.48 17.63
C ILE A 66 5.56 -38.90 17.53
N GLU A 67 4.58 -39.25 18.37
CA GLU A 67 3.89 -40.54 18.29
C GLU A 67 3.27 -40.74 16.91
N LEU A 68 2.61 -39.71 16.36
CA LEU A 68 1.97 -39.78 15.05
C LEU A 68 2.96 -40.03 13.91
N GLU A 69 4.17 -39.51 14.01
CA GLU A 69 5.23 -39.70 13.02
C GLU A 69 5.82 -41.10 13.02
N SER A 70 5.66 -41.85 14.11
CA SER A 70 6.07 -43.25 14.18
C SER A 70 5.19 -44.18 13.34
N TYR A 71 3.98 -43.76 12.96
CA TYR A 71 3.07 -44.56 12.14
C TYR A 71 3.43 -44.51 10.65
N GLN A 72 3.50 -45.68 10.01
CA GLN A 72 3.71 -45.78 8.56
C GLN A 72 2.59 -45.14 7.73
N ILE A 73 1.33 -45.24 8.20
CA ILE A 73 0.15 -44.66 7.56
C ILE A 73 -0.69 -43.98 8.63
N ILE A 74 -0.82 -42.66 8.53
CA ILE A 74 -1.62 -41.86 9.46
C ILE A 74 -3.01 -41.64 8.86
N ASP A 75 -4.04 -42.15 9.54
CA ASP A 75 -5.43 -41.97 9.12
C ASP A 75 -5.85 -40.49 9.06
N LYS A 76 -6.76 -40.17 8.12
CA LYS A 76 -7.23 -38.80 7.87
C LYS A 76 -7.91 -38.18 9.09
N LYS A 77 -8.68 -38.96 9.86
CA LYS A 77 -9.34 -38.50 11.09
C LYS A 77 -8.29 -38.11 12.14
N ILE A 78 -7.26 -38.95 12.31
CA ILE A 78 -6.17 -38.71 13.25
C ILE A 78 -5.42 -37.41 12.91
N ARG A 79 -5.09 -37.18 11.63
CA ARG A 79 -4.47 -35.91 11.17
C ARG A 79 -5.35 -34.71 11.47
N LYS A 80 -6.67 -34.82 11.25
CA LYS A 80 -7.64 -33.76 11.53
C LYS A 80 -7.71 -33.44 13.03
N ASP A 81 -7.69 -34.46 13.88
CA ASP A 81 -7.73 -34.29 15.33
C ASP A 81 -6.45 -33.64 15.87
N PHE A 82 -5.30 -33.97 15.28
CA PHE A 82 -4.03 -33.29 15.58
C PHE A 82 -4.06 -31.81 15.15
N LEU A 83 -4.52 -31.51 13.94
CA LEU A 83 -4.69 -30.13 13.47
C LEU A 83 -5.66 -29.32 14.34
N TYR A 84 -6.72 -29.96 14.86
CA TYR A 84 -7.62 -29.32 15.82
C TYR A 84 -6.89 -28.95 17.11
N SER A 85 -5.99 -29.81 17.59
CA SER A 85 -5.17 -29.55 18.78
C SER A 85 -4.22 -28.36 18.56
N LEU A 86 -3.58 -28.27 17.39
CA LEU A 86 -2.76 -27.11 16.99
C LEU A 86 -3.56 -25.80 16.96
N ARG A 87 -4.80 -25.83 16.46
CA ARG A 87 -5.67 -24.64 16.46
C ARG A 87 -6.09 -24.23 17.87
N THR A 88 -6.30 -25.18 18.77
CA THR A 88 -6.56 -24.89 20.18
C THR A 88 -5.35 -24.22 20.81
N LEU A 89 -4.15 -24.76 20.60
CA LEU A 89 -2.90 -24.15 21.05
C LEU A 89 -2.71 -22.73 20.49
N GLN A 90 -3.01 -22.51 19.21
CA GLN A 90 -2.97 -21.17 18.61
C GLN A 90 -3.92 -20.19 19.31
N LYS A 91 -5.12 -20.63 19.73
CA LYS A 91 -6.05 -19.76 20.49
C LYS A 91 -5.51 -19.41 21.87
N GLU A 92 -4.85 -20.36 22.53
CA GLU A 92 -4.20 -20.11 23.82
C GLU A 92 -3.06 -19.10 23.67
N TYR A 93 -2.23 -19.25 22.63
CA TYR A 93 -1.21 -18.27 22.26
C TYR A 93 -1.81 -16.87 22.06
N GLN A 94 -2.86 -16.76 21.23
CA GLN A 94 -3.52 -15.48 20.95
C GLN A 94 -4.11 -14.83 22.20
N LEU A 95 -4.63 -15.63 23.14
CA LEU A 95 -5.12 -15.14 24.41
C LEU A 95 -3.99 -14.53 25.25
N ILE A 96 -2.81 -15.17 25.30
CA ILE A 96 -1.65 -14.64 26.01
C ILE A 96 -1.17 -13.34 25.35
N ILE A 97 -1.06 -13.31 24.01
CA ILE A 97 -0.71 -12.09 23.27
C ILE A 97 -1.69 -10.94 23.54
N TYR A 98 -2.99 -11.23 23.60
CA TYR A 98 -4.01 -10.24 23.96
C TYR A 98 -3.76 -9.66 25.36
N LEU A 99 -3.49 -10.52 26.35
CA LEU A 99 -3.19 -10.07 27.72
C LEU A 99 -1.89 -9.26 27.79
N LEU A 100 -0.86 -9.65 27.04
CA LEU A 100 0.40 -8.90 26.95
C LEU A 100 0.21 -7.53 26.31
N ASN A 101 -0.59 -7.43 25.25
CA ASN A 101 -0.93 -6.15 24.64
C ASN A 101 -1.72 -5.23 25.60
N ASN A 102 -2.54 -5.78 26.48
CA ASN A 102 -3.19 -5.00 27.53
C ASN A 102 -2.17 -4.49 28.57
N HIS A 103 -1.23 -5.33 28.99
CA HIS A 103 -0.15 -4.90 29.90
C HIS A 103 0.76 -3.85 29.25
N LEU A 104 1.04 -3.98 27.96
CA LEU A 104 1.77 -2.98 27.19
C LEU A 104 1.03 -1.64 27.16
N LEU A 105 -0.29 -1.66 26.98
CA LEU A 105 -1.08 -0.43 27.06
C LEU A 105 -1.05 0.19 28.46
N GLU A 106 -1.15 -0.63 29.50
CA GLU A 106 -1.09 -0.14 30.88
C GLU A 106 0.28 0.42 31.23
N SER A 107 1.37 -0.19 30.76
CA SER A 107 2.73 0.32 30.98
C SER A 107 2.91 1.69 30.32
N ILE A 108 2.42 1.86 29.08
CA ILE A 108 2.41 3.17 28.40
C ILE A 108 1.62 4.21 29.21
N LYS A 109 0.42 3.86 29.71
CA LYS A 109 -0.41 4.79 30.49
C LYS A 109 0.25 5.21 31.81
N ARG A 110 0.97 4.29 32.45
CA ARG A 110 1.63 4.51 33.75
C ARG A 110 3.05 5.05 33.63
N ASN A 111 3.54 5.22 32.40
CA ASN A 111 4.93 5.53 32.10
C ASN A 111 5.92 4.53 32.72
N ASP A 112 5.54 3.25 32.74
CA ASP A 112 6.35 2.15 33.24
C ASP A 112 7.26 1.61 32.12
N VAL A 113 8.46 2.19 32.04
CA VAL A 113 9.45 1.89 30.99
C VAL A 113 9.98 0.46 31.09
N GLU A 114 10.15 -0.06 32.31
CA GLU A 114 10.69 -1.40 32.54
C GLU A 114 9.70 -2.47 32.09
N LEU A 115 8.43 -2.36 32.50
CA LEU A 115 7.39 -3.28 32.05
C LEU A 115 7.20 -3.21 30.54
N PHE A 116 7.18 -2.01 29.97
CA PHE A 116 7.15 -1.82 28.52
C PHE A 116 8.29 -2.57 27.84
N PHE A 117 9.53 -2.35 28.30
CA PHE A 117 10.74 -2.95 27.72
C PHE A 117 10.70 -4.48 27.75
N ASN A 118 10.31 -5.05 28.90
CA ASN A 118 10.25 -6.49 29.06
C ASN A 118 9.20 -7.13 28.13
N ILE A 119 8.07 -6.47 27.90
CA ILE A 119 7.03 -6.97 26.98
C ILE A 119 7.48 -6.88 25.52
N VAL A 120 8.04 -5.74 25.08
CA VAL A 120 8.41 -5.57 23.66
C VAL A 120 9.62 -6.41 23.26
N ASN A 121 10.50 -6.74 24.19
CA ASN A 121 11.68 -7.57 23.93
C ASN A 121 11.45 -9.07 24.13
N SER A 122 10.22 -9.50 24.40
CA SER A 122 9.87 -10.92 24.41
C SER A 122 9.86 -11.53 22.99
N ASN A 123 10.11 -10.73 21.94
CA ASN A 123 10.13 -11.12 20.53
C ASN A 123 8.90 -11.94 20.07
N LEU A 124 7.77 -11.80 20.78
CA LEU A 124 6.57 -12.55 20.49
C LEU A 124 5.83 -11.93 19.31
N GLU A 125 5.44 -12.79 18.37
CA GLU A 125 4.63 -12.38 17.24
C GLU A 125 3.24 -11.88 17.71
N GLY A 126 2.80 -10.72 17.21
CA GLY A 126 1.47 -10.18 17.57
C GLY A 126 1.47 -9.11 18.66
N ILE A 127 2.61 -8.88 19.32
CA ILE A 127 2.79 -7.70 20.16
C ILE A 127 2.72 -6.44 19.29
N ALA A 128 1.98 -5.43 19.76
CA ALA A 128 1.83 -4.13 19.12
C ALA A 128 1.31 -4.12 17.67
N ARG A 129 0.62 -5.17 17.18
CA ARG A 129 0.16 -5.24 15.77
C ARG A 129 -1.11 -4.43 15.44
N GLY A 130 -1.92 -4.04 16.41
CA GLY A 130 -3.12 -3.23 16.16
C GLY A 130 -2.74 -1.77 15.89
N SER A 131 -3.29 -1.13 14.86
CA SER A 131 -2.86 0.23 14.41
C SER A 131 -2.77 1.26 15.55
N THR A 132 -3.81 1.36 16.37
CA THR A 132 -3.84 2.29 17.52
C THR A 132 -2.81 1.92 18.59
N LEU A 133 -2.64 0.63 18.88
CA LEU A 133 -1.64 0.15 19.84
C LEU A 133 -0.22 0.39 19.32
N PHE A 134 0.00 0.11 18.03
CA PHE A 134 1.26 0.32 17.34
C PHE A 134 1.70 1.78 17.47
N THR A 135 0.84 2.74 17.10
CA THR A 135 1.13 4.16 17.23
C THR A 135 1.51 4.54 18.65
N LYS A 136 0.70 4.16 19.65
CA LYS A 136 0.99 4.42 21.07
C LYS A 136 2.32 3.81 21.51
N THR A 137 2.63 2.60 21.06
CA THR A 137 3.87 1.89 21.36
C THR A 137 5.08 2.61 20.77
N ILE A 138 5.00 3.03 19.49
CA ILE A 138 6.09 3.75 18.82
C ILE A 138 6.30 5.14 19.43
N ASP A 139 5.23 5.85 19.79
CA ASP A 139 5.34 7.16 20.45
C ASP A 139 6.03 7.01 21.82
N PHE A 140 5.62 6.02 22.61
CA PHE A 140 6.24 5.75 23.90
C PHE A 140 7.71 5.33 23.78
N TYR A 141 8.01 4.46 22.81
CA TYR A 141 9.37 4.02 22.46
C TYR A 141 10.30 5.19 22.16
N LYS A 142 9.88 6.10 21.26
CA LYS A 142 10.66 7.27 20.85
C LYS A 142 10.88 8.26 22.01
N ASN A 143 9.84 8.49 22.82
CA ASN A 143 9.91 9.47 23.91
C ASN A 143 10.81 9.02 25.07
N ASN A 144 11.06 7.70 25.21
CA ASN A 144 11.84 7.14 26.31
C ASN A 144 13.24 6.65 25.89
N ASN A 145 13.70 6.91 24.66
CA ASN A 145 15.01 6.49 24.14
C ASN A 145 15.32 5.00 24.36
N ILE A 146 14.30 4.17 24.23
CA ILE A 146 14.43 2.73 24.40
C ILE A 146 15.17 2.15 23.19
N ASN A 147 16.00 1.11 23.41
CA ASN A 147 16.62 0.35 22.32
C ASN A 147 15.92 -1.01 22.21
N SER A 148 15.19 -1.24 21.13
CA SER A 148 14.52 -2.53 20.88
C SER A 148 14.63 -2.90 19.40
N PRO A 149 15.50 -3.87 19.05
CA PRO A 149 15.63 -4.35 17.68
C PRO A 149 14.31 -4.85 17.08
N TYR A 150 13.42 -5.39 17.93
CA TYR A 150 12.09 -5.82 17.53
C TYR A 150 11.22 -4.66 17.06
N LEU A 151 11.16 -3.56 17.83
CA LEU A 151 10.38 -2.38 17.44
C LEU A 151 10.97 -1.70 16.20
N ASP A 152 12.30 -1.64 16.07
CA ASP A 152 12.95 -1.10 14.87
C ASP A 152 12.58 -1.91 13.62
N MET A 153 12.56 -3.25 13.73
CA MET A 153 12.09 -4.14 12.68
C MET A 153 10.62 -3.86 12.33
N LEU A 154 9.73 -3.78 13.33
CA LEU A 154 8.31 -3.50 13.09
C LEU A 154 8.06 -2.15 12.43
N ILE A 155 8.78 -1.10 12.82
CA ILE A 155 8.71 0.23 12.19
C ILE A 155 9.10 0.15 10.72
N LYS A 156 10.16 -0.61 10.40
CA LYS A 156 10.63 -0.81 9.03
C LYS A 156 9.59 -1.58 8.20
N GLU A 157 9.02 -2.65 8.74
CA GLU A 157 7.97 -3.43 8.08
C GLU A 157 6.73 -2.58 7.78
N ASP A 158 6.27 -1.77 8.74
CA ASP A 158 5.12 -0.89 8.54
C ASP A 158 5.41 0.18 7.47
N SER A 159 6.61 0.76 7.47
CA SER A 159 7.04 1.72 6.44
C SER A 159 7.03 1.11 5.03
N ILE A 160 7.50 -0.12 4.88
CA ILE A 160 7.48 -0.86 3.61
C ILE A 160 6.03 -1.13 3.17
N ARG A 161 5.18 -1.54 4.10
CA ARG A 161 3.77 -1.80 3.84
C ARG A 161 3.04 -0.54 3.38
N GLN A 162 3.22 0.58 4.07
CA GLN A 162 2.64 1.87 3.69
C GLN A 162 3.11 2.29 2.30
N GLN A 163 4.41 2.21 2.02
CA GLN A 163 4.95 2.55 0.70
C GLN A 163 4.34 1.68 -0.42
N SER A 164 4.16 0.39 -0.17
CA SER A 164 3.55 -0.54 -1.14
C SER A 164 2.10 -0.18 -1.43
N GLN A 165 1.31 0.13 -0.38
CA GLN A 165 -0.08 0.59 -0.53
C GLN A 165 -0.17 1.91 -1.29
N THR A 166 0.70 2.88 -1.00
CA THR A 166 0.75 4.15 -1.73
C THR A 166 1.07 3.96 -3.20
N LYS A 167 2.04 3.07 -3.53
CA LYS A 167 2.37 2.74 -4.92
C LYS A 167 1.17 2.10 -5.65
N GLU A 168 0.46 1.20 -5.00
CA GLU A 168 -0.74 0.56 -5.56
C GLU A 168 -1.86 1.58 -5.80
N LEU A 169 -2.11 2.48 -4.85
CA LEU A 169 -3.10 3.56 -5.00
C LEU A 169 -2.73 4.50 -6.16
N HIS A 170 -1.47 4.89 -6.29
CA HIS A 170 -1.01 5.71 -7.43
C HIS A 170 -1.14 4.97 -8.76
N LYS A 171 -0.88 3.65 -8.78
CA LYS A 171 -1.08 2.83 -9.98
C LYS A 171 -2.56 2.81 -10.38
N ILE A 172 -3.46 2.53 -9.44
CA ILE A 172 -4.91 2.55 -9.67
C ILE A 172 -5.37 3.93 -10.14
N GLU A 173 -4.84 5.00 -9.55
CA GLU A 173 -5.16 6.36 -9.97
C GLU A 173 -4.71 6.64 -11.41
N ARG A 174 -3.51 6.19 -11.80
CA ARG A 174 -3.01 6.30 -13.18
C ARG A 174 -3.88 5.54 -14.17
N GLU A 175 -4.24 4.30 -13.85
CA GLU A 175 -5.09 3.46 -14.70
C GLU A 175 -6.51 4.04 -14.87
N LYS A 176 -7.04 4.71 -13.84
CA LYS A 176 -8.41 5.28 -13.85
C LYS A 176 -8.47 6.75 -14.22
N THR A 177 -7.37 7.33 -14.71
CA THR A 177 -7.32 8.72 -15.16
C THR A 177 -6.89 8.78 -16.62
N ALA A 178 -7.72 9.39 -17.45
CA ALA A 178 -7.43 9.57 -18.87
C ALA A 178 -6.96 10.98 -19.22
N LEU A 179 -5.73 11.09 -19.74
CA LEU A 179 -5.14 12.24 -20.39
C LEU A 179 -5.46 12.25 -21.89
N HIS A 180 -6.26 13.22 -22.30
CA HIS A 180 -6.58 13.47 -23.71
C HIS A 180 -5.98 14.78 -24.17
N VAL A 181 -5.36 14.76 -25.35
CA VAL A 181 -4.75 15.93 -25.97
C VAL A 181 -5.56 16.31 -27.21
N ILE A 182 -6.00 17.56 -27.29
CA ILE A 182 -6.66 18.14 -28.45
C ILE A 182 -5.79 19.26 -28.99
N GLY A 183 -5.54 19.23 -30.29
CA GLY A 183 -4.61 20.13 -30.96
C GLY A 183 -5.18 20.71 -32.24
N VAL A 184 -5.19 22.03 -32.36
CA VAL A 184 -5.72 22.70 -33.56
C VAL A 184 -4.83 23.80 -34.08
N TYR A 185 -4.85 24.05 -35.39
CA TYR A 185 -4.28 25.28 -35.91
C TYR A 185 -5.27 26.42 -35.68
N GLU A 186 -6.50 26.28 -36.18
CA GLU A 186 -7.59 27.25 -36.02
C GLU A 186 -8.92 26.60 -35.61
N GLY A 187 -9.84 27.41 -35.10
CA GLY A 187 -11.19 27.00 -34.75
C GLY A 187 -12.20 27.29 -35.86
N ASP A 188 -13.47 27.05 -35.58
CA ASP A 188 -14.54 27.47 -36.47
C ASP A 188 -14.86 28.94 -36.24
N TYR A 189 -14.86 29.74 -37.30
CA TYR A 189 -15.17 31.16 -37.22
C TYR A 189 -16.65 31.36 -37.53
N PRO A 190 -17.46 31.80 -36.56
CA PRO A 190 -18.84 32.15 -36.84
C PRO A 190 -18.90 33.31 -37.85
N ASN A 191 -19.96 33.34 -38.66
CA ASN A 191 -20.26 34.42 -39.62
C ASN A 191 -19.27 34.59 -40.79
N GLY A 192 -18.53 33.53 -41.15
CA GLY A 192 -17.72 33.51 -42.38
C GLY A 192 -16.41 34.31 -42.33
N VAL A 193 -16.02 34.78 -41.14
CA VAL A 193 -14.71 35.41 -40.90
C VAL A 193 -13.60 34.43 -41.23
N ARG A 194 -12.49 34.92 -41.81
CA ARG A 194 -11.31 34.11 -42.14
C ARG A 194 -10.08 34.71 -41.47
N HIS A 195 -9.18 33.86 -41.02
CA HIS A 195 -7.86 34.32 -40.60
C HIS A 195 -7.10 34.84 -41.82
N THR A 196 -6.36 35.91 -41.63
CA THR A 196 -5.41 36.44 -42.61
C THR A 196 -4.16 36.92 -41.89
N PHE A 197 -3.11 37.23 -42.64
CA PHE A 197 -1.88 37.73 -42.05
C PHE A 197 -2.13 38.99 -41.20
N GLY A 198 -1.76 38.95 -39.92
CA GLY A 198 -1.98 40.04 -38.96
C GLY A 198 -3.40 40.13 -38.38
N PHE A 199 -4.30 39.22 -38.75
CA PHE A 199 -5.66 39.16 -38.24
C PHE A 199 -6.00 37.76 -37.73
N HIS A 200 -6.09 37.67 -36.40
CA HIS A 200 -6.26 36.44 -35.64
C HIS A 200 -7.62 36.45 -34.92
N PRO A 201 -8.74 36.17 -35.64
CA PRO A 201 -10.05 36.13 -35.03
C PRO A 201 -10.14 34.99 -34.00
N GLU A 202 -10.96 35.16 -32.96
CA GLU A 202 -11.19 34.09 -31.98
C GLU A 202 -12.06 32.99 -32.61
N GLY A 203 -11.48 31.81 -32.80
CA GLY A 203 -12.21 30.62 -33.25
C GLY A 203 -13.03 30.00 -32.13
N LYS A 204 -14.10 29.29 -32.49
CA LYS A 204 -14.92 28.50 -31.55
C LYS A 204 -14.67 27.02 -31.77
N ILE A 205 -14.52 26.27 -30.67
CA ILE A 205 -14.49 24.81 -30.68
C ILE A 205 -15.32 24.27 -29.52
N ASP A 206 -16.19 23.32 -29.84
CA ASP A 206 -16.97 22.57 -28.85
C ASP A 206 -16.25 21.23 -28.53
N ILE A 207 -16.22 20.86 -27.25
CA ILE A 207 -15.67 19.58 -26.78
C ILE A 207 -16.78 18.88 -26.00
N GLU A 208 -17.17 17.68 -26.42
CA GLU A 208 -18.13 16.85 -25.69
C GLU A 208 -17.42 15.72 -24.95
N ILE A 209 -17.68 15.61 -23.65
CA ILE A 209 -17.15 14.54 -22.79
C ILE A 209 -18.31 13.62 -22.42
N THR A 210 -18.17 12.36 -22.78
CA THR A 210 -19.07 11.27 -22.43
C THR A 210 -18.41 10.42 -21.35
N ASN A 211 -19.17 9.90 -20.40
CA ASN A 211 -18.60 9.11 -19.32
C ASN A 211 -18.24 7.69 -19.79
N ASN A 212 -16.97 7.31 -19.63
CA ASN A 212 -16.51 5.94 -19.79
C ASN A 212 -16.48 5.22 -18.43
N PRO A 213 -17.20 4.09 -18.25
CA PRO A 213 -17.24 3.35 -16.98
C PRO A 213 -15.86 2.91 -16.45
N GLU A 214 -14.87 2.75 -17.33
CA GLU A 214 -13.51 2.34 -16.98
C GLU A 214 -12.63 3.52 -16.53
N VAL A 215 -12.99 4.75 -16.93
CA VAL A 215 -12.27 5.99 -16.63
C VAL A 215 -13.01 6.76 -15.54
N LYS A 216 -12.37 6.96 -14.39
CA LYS A 216 -12.99 7.72 -13.29
C LYS A 216 -12.75 9.22 -13.39
N SER A 217 -11.74 9.65 -14.13
CA SER A 217 -11.42 11.06 -14.26
C SER A 217 -10.61 11.39 -15.50
N TYR A 218 -10.68 12.64 -15.94
CA TYR A 218 -10.06 13.13 -17.16
C TYR A 218 -9.08 14.27 -16.86
N ILE A 219 -8.00 14.34 -17.64
CA ILE A 219 -7.11 15.47 -17.77
C ILE A 219 -7.13 15.88 -19.24
N LEU A 220 -7.38 17.16 -19.49
CA LEU A 220 -7.44 17.67 -20.86
C LEU A 220 -6.22 18.53 -21.13
N VAL A 221 -5.58 18.33 -22.28
CA VAL A 221 -4.56 19.22 -22.81
C VAL A 221 -5.10 19.85 -24.07
N LEU A 222 -5.31 21.16 -24.05
CA LEU A 222 -5.86 21.91 -25.17
C LEU A 222 -4.73 22.75 -25.76
N THR A 223 -4.38 22.47 -27.01
CA THR A 223 -3.33 23.20 -27.73
C THR A 223 -3.87 23.88 -28.97
N SER A 224 -3.47 25.13 -29.22
CA SER A 224 -3.86 25.86 -30.43
C SER A 224 -2.77 26.79 -30.94
N TYR A 225 -2.74 27.00 -32.26
CA TYR A 225 -1.96 28.07 -32.85
C TYR A 225 -2.72 29.42 -32.74
N GLU A 226 -3.90 29.50 -33.37
CA GLU A 226 -4.79 30.66 -33.33
C GLU A 226 -5.53 30.81 -31.97
N PRO A 227 -6.10 31.99 -31.66
CA PRO A 227 -6.92 32.19 -30.48
C PRO A 227 -8.19 31.34 -30.52
N ILE A 228 -8.45 30.56 -29.48
CA ILE A 228 -9.63 29.68 -29.40
C ILE A 228 -10.45 29.93 -28.13
N ASN A 229 -11.77 29.99 -28.30
CA ASN A 229 -12.75 29.82 -27.24
C ASN A 229 -13.18 28.34 -27.19
N TRP A 230 -12.65 27.59 -26.23
CA TRP A 230 -12.95 26.18 -26.01
C TRP A 230 -14.19 26.03 -25.13
N TYR A 231 -15.26 25.43 -25.65
CA TYR A 231 -16.50 25.18 -24.93
C TYR A 231 -16.61 23.71 -24.56
N ILE A 232 -16.46 23.40 -23.27
CA ILE A 232 -16.52 22.02 -22.79
C ILE A 232 -17.93 21.71 -22.30
N SER A 233 -18.53 20.67 -22.86
CA SER A 233 -19.82 20.11 -22.48
C SER A 233 -19.61 18.77 -21.81
N ASN A 234 -19.92 18.69 -20.52
CA ASN A 234 -19.73 17.50 -19.70
C ASN A 234 -21.08 17.03 -19.14
N LYS A 235 -21.91 16.47 -20.04
CA LYS A 235 -23.32 16.12 -19.74
C LYS A 235 -23.42 15.05 -18.66
N ASP A 236 -22.50 14.09 -18.67
CA ASP A 236 -22.49 12.96 -17.73
C ASP A 236 -21.75 13.25 -16.41
N ARG A 237 -21.31 14.50 -16.20
CA ARG A 237 -20.59 14.93 -14.99
C ARG A 237 -19.32 14.11 -14.71
N ALA A 238 -18.63 13.70 -15.77
CA ALA A 238 -17.32 13.09 -15.68
C ALA A 238 -16.35 13.97 -14.88
N LYS A 239 -15.51 13.38 -14.03
CA LYS A 239 -14.61 14.17 -13.18
C LYS A 239 -13.42 14.69 -13.99
N ILE A 240 -13.39 15.99 -14.27
CA ILE A 240 -12.21 16.63 -14.88
C ILE A 240 -11.27 17.11 -13.76
N LYS A 241 -10.06 16.54 -13.69
CA LYS A 241 -9.07 16.85 -12.67
C LYS A 241 -8.40 18.21 -12.89
N LYS A 242 -8.01 18.49 -14.14
CA LYS A 242 -7.37 19.73 -14.55
C LYS A 242 -7.41 19.86 -16.07
N ILE A 243 -7.28 21.09 -16.53
CA ILE A 243 -7.13 21.43 -17.95
C ILE A 243 -5.79 22.13 -18.12
N ILE A 244 -4.97 21.67 -19.04
CA ILE A 244 -3.70 22.27 -19.41
C ILE A 244 -3.90 22.99 -20.74
N LEU A 245 -3.79 24.31 -20.73
CA LEU A 245 -4.01 25.15 -21.91
C LEU A 245 -2.67 25.66 -22.43
N SER A 246 -2.31 25.28 -23.66
CA SER A 246 -1.07 25.68 -24.33
C SER A 246 -1.37 26.24 -25.71
N SER A 247 -1.48 27.56 -25.80
CA SER A 247 -1.84 28.24 -27.05
C SER A 247 -0.79 29.28 -27.42
N TYR A 248 -0.47 29.37 -28.71
CA TYR A 248 0.46 30.36 -29.24
C TYR A 248 -0.14 31.77 -29.15
N HIS A 249 -1.39 31.93 -29.58
CA HIS A 249 -2.20 33.10 -29.28
C HIS A 249 -3.13 32.86 -28.06
N PRO A 250 -3.57 33.91 -27.33
CA PRO A 250 -4.37 33.73 -26.12
C PRO A 250 -5.71 33.02 -26.35
N SER A 251 -5.92 31.91 -25.66
CA SER A 251 -7.16 31.11 -25.68
C SER A 251 -7.89 31.14 -24.33
N LYS A 252 -9.19 30.79 -24.36
CA LYS A 252 -10.10 30.76 -23.21
C LYS A 252 -10.84 29.42 -23.14
N VAL A 253 -11.23 29.02 -21.93
CA VAL A 253 -11.99 27.79 -21.67
C VAL A 253 -13.30 28.17 -20.99
N HIS A 254 -14.39 27.57 -21.47
CA HIS A 254 -15.76 27.81 -21.04
C HIS A 254 -16.46 26.47 -20.74
N GLY A 255 -17.57 26.53 -20.01
CA GLY A 255 -18.43 25.35 -19.74
C GLY A 255 -17.99 24.46 -18.57
N VAL A 256 -16.92 24.85 -17.84
CA VAL A 256 -16.45 24.15 -16.63
C VAL A 256 -16.38 25.10 -15.44
N SER A 257 -16.68 24.58 -14.25
CA SER A 257 -16.58 25.30 -12.97
C SER A 257 -15.81 24.46 -11.95
N GLY A 258 -14.97 25.09 -11.13
CA GLY A 258 -14.16 24.42 -10.11
C GLY A 258 -13.02 23.54 -10.64
N VAL A 259 -12.77 23.52 -11.96
CA VAL A 259 -11.67 22.78 -12.57
C VAL A 259 -10.45 23.69 -12.72
N PRO A 260 -9.27 23.32 -12.17
CA PRO A 260 -8.03 24.08 -12.36
C PRO A 260 -7.64 24.17 -13.84
N ILE A 261 -7.40 25.38 -14.33
CA ILE A 261 -6.87 25.65 -15.68
C ILE A 261 -5.41 26.10 -15.53
N ILE A 262 -4.49 25.27 -16.00
CA ILE A 262 -3.05 25.51 -15.97
C ILE A 262 -2.62 26.01 -17.35
N ARG A 263 -2.18 27.27 -17.43
CA ARG A 263 -1.60 27.82 -18.66
C ARG A 263 -0.12 27.43 -18.73
N SER A 264 0.31 26.86 -19.85
CA SER A 264 1.69 26.41 -20.05
C SER A 264 2.14 26.67 -21.49
N SER A 265 3.42 26.94 -21.70
CA SER A 265 4.03 27.11 -23.02
C SER A 265 4.65 25.80 -23.50
N LEU A 266 3.81 24.79 -23.77
CA LEU A 266 4.27 23.47 -24.22
C LEU A 266 4.65 23.46 -25.71
N GLY A 267 4.11 24.41 -26.47
CA GLY A 267 4.04 24.40 -27.93
C GLY A 267 2.61 24.08 -28.39
N CYS A 268 2.41 24.12 -29.70
CA CYS A 268 1.14 23.73 -30.34
C CYS A 268 1.41 22.63 -31.36
N SER A 269 0.54 21.62 -31.39
CA SER A 269 0.51 20.70 -32.51
C SER A 269 -0.93 20.40 -32.90
N TYR A 270 -1.17 20.25 -34.19
CA TYR A 270 -2.48 20.00 -34.76
C TYR A 270 -2.48 18.89 -35.82
N LYS A 271 -1.30 18.36 -36.19
CA LYS A 271 -1.17 17.22 -37.11
C LYS A 271 -0.76 15.96 -36.36
N GLU A 272 0.27 16.05 -35.53
CA GLU A 272 0.86 14.91 -34.82
C GLU A 272 1.57 15.36 -33.54
N LEU A 273 1.54 14.56 -32.47
CA LEU A 273 2.34 14.87 -31.28
C LEU A 273 3.80 14.49 -31.51
N SER A 274 4.69 15.49 -31.58
CA SER A 274 6.12 15.23 -31.53
C SER A 274 6.51 14.62 -30.18
N SER A 275 7.54 13.78 -30.16
CA SER A 275 8.03 13.17 -28.91
C SER A 275 8.43 14.21 -27.87
N GLU A 276 8.93 15.37 -28.30
CA GLU A 276 9.26 16.48 -27.39
C GLU A 276 8.01 17.04 -26.71
N LEU A 277 6.94 17.32 -27.48
CA LEU A 277 5.68 17.83 -26.94
C LEU A 277 5.01 16.79 -26.04
N LEU A 278 5.00 15.52 -26.45
CA LEU A 278 4.48 14.41 -25.66
C LEU A 278 5.20 14.32 -24.30
N ASN A 279 6.54 14.33 -24.30
CA ASN A 279 7.34 14.31 -23.08
C ASN A 279 7.03 15.52 -22.17
N LYS A 280 6.85 16.72 -22.72
CA LYS A 280 6.47 17.91 -21.93
C LYS A 280 5.08 17.74 -21.32
N ILE A 281 4.12 17.23 -22.09
CA ILE A 281 2.75 16.95 -21.65
C ILE A 281 2.73 15.93 -20.51
N GLU A 282 3.41 14.80 -20.66
CA GLU A 282 3.44 13.74 -19.65
C GLU A 282 4.19 14.18 -18.39
N ASN A 283 5.22 15.01 -18.53
CA ASN A 283 5.94 15.60 -17.41
C ASN A 283 5.11 16.57 -16.58
N ILE A 284 4.25 17.39 -17.20
CA ILE A 284 3.38 18.33 -16.48
C ILE A 284 2.09 17.66 -15.98
N SER A 285 1.57 16.68 -16.74
CA SER A 285 0.37 15.95 -16.37
C SER A 285 0.67 14.97 -15.23
N LYS A 286 1.82 14.28 -15.28
CA LYS A 286 2.21 13.07 -14.54
C LYS A 286 1.49 11.78 -14.99
N PHE A 287 0.86 11.80 -16.16
CA PHE A 287 0.08 10.72 -16.76
C PHE A 287 0.52 10.53 -18.22
N ASP A 288 0.44 9.29 -18.70
CA ASP A 288 0.71 8.94 -20.08
C ASP A 288 -0.48 9.35 -20.96
N THR A 289 -0.23 9.74 -22.21
CA THR A 289 -1.30 10.21 -23.10
C THR A 289 -2.13 9.04 -23.65
N GLN A 290 -3.44 9.00 -23.38
CA GLN A 290 -4.32 7.97 -23.96
C GLN A 290 -4.74 8.29 -25.40
N SER A 291 -4.98 9.55 -25.74
CA SER A 291 -5.40 9.92 -27.09
C SER A 291 -4.94 11.29 -27.50
N PHE A 292 -4.71 11.46 -28.80
CA PHE A 292 -4.51 12.75 -29.45
C PHE A 292 -5.53 12.94 -30.57
N GLN A 293 -6.17 14.10 -30.60
CA GLN A 293 -7.04 14.53 -31.71
C GLN A 293 -6.50 15.83 -32.28
N GLY A 294 -5.95 15.77 -33.49
CA GLY A 294 -5.37 16.89 -34.21
C GLY A 294 -6.20 17.28 -35.43
N SER A 295 -6.42 18.57 -35.67
CA SER A 295 -6.93 19.05 -36.96
C SER A 295 -6.41 20.44 -37.30
N TYR A 296 -6.17 20.72 -38.58
CA TYR A 296 -5.90 22.10 -39.01
C TYR A 296 -7.06 23.03 -38.61
N LYS A 297 -8.30 22.64 -38.89
CA LYS A 297 -9.49 23.40 -38.49
C LYS A 297 -10.37 22.55 -37.58
N GLY A 298 -10.55 22.97 -36.34
CA GLY A 298 -11.39 22.30 -35.35
C GLY A 298 -12.80 22.89 -35.30
N LYS A 299 -13.79 22.05 -35.00
CA LYS A 299 -15.17 22.48 -34.73
C LYS A 299 -15.75 21.74 -33.52
N LEU A 300 -15.67 20.42 -33.55
CA LEU A 300 -16.16 19.53 -32.50
C LEU A 300 -15.11 18.45 -32.25
N PHE A 301 -14.86 18.14 -30.99
CA PHE A 301 -14.09 16.98 -30.55
C PHE A 301 -14.85 16.22 -29.48
N GLU A 302 -14.69 14.91 -29.46
CA GLU A 302 -15.41 14.01 -28.55
C GLU A 302 -14.40 13.23 -27.71
N ILE A 303 -14.66 13.15 -26.41
CA ILE A 303 -13.87 12.38 -25.46
C ILE A 303 -14.77 11.31 -24.86
N TYR A 304 -14.27 10.07 -24.94
CA TYR A 304 -14.89 8.87 -24.41
C TYR A 304 -14.04 8.35 -23.26
#